data_AF-A0A962RMK8-F1
#
_entry.id   AF-A0A962RMK8-F1
#
_cell.length_a   1.000
_cell.length_b   1.000
_cell.length_c   1.000
_cell.angle_alpha   90.00
_cell.angle_beta   90.00
_cell.angle_gamma   90.00
#
_symmetry.space_group_name_H-M   'P 1'
#
loop_
_entity.id
_entity.type
_entity.pdbx_description
1 polymer ?
#
loop_
_entity_poly.entity_id
_entity_poly.type
_entity_poly.pdbx_seq_one_letter_code
_entity_poly.pdbx_strand_id
1 'polypeptide(L)' 'MDIGELLAFGVKNGASDLHLSAGLPPMIRVDGDVRRINVPPLDHKTVHDLVYDIMND' A
#
# COMPACT_ATOMS: atom_id res chain seq x y z
N MET A 1 4.95 7.36 -6.22
CA MET A 1 3.68 6.74 -5.87
C MET A 1 3.34 7.21 -4.48
N ASP A 2 2.24 7.93 -4.33
CA ASP A 2 1.76 8.39 -3.03
C ASP A 2 0.72 7.41 -2.44
N ILE A 3 0.32 7.64 -1.20
CA ILE A 3 -0.64 6.79 -0.50
C ILE A 3 -2.04 6.88 -1.12
N GLY A 4 -2.42 8.03 -1.67
CA GLY A 4 -3.69 8.24 -2.35
C GLY A 4 -3.81 7.42 -3.63
N GLU A 5 -2.74 7.36 -4.43
CA GLU A 5 -2.67 6.52 -5.64
C GLU A 5 -2.80 5.03 -5.29
N LEU A 6 -2.16 4.56 -4.21
CA LEU A 6 -2.27 3.18 -3.74
C LEU A 6 -3.69 2.84 -3.27
N LEU A 7 -4.33 3.75 -2.53
CA LEU A 7 -5.71 3.60 -2.08
C LEU A 7 -6.69 3.60 -3.26
N ALA A 8 -6.52 4.53 -4.21
CA ALA A 8 -7.33 4.58 -5.43
C ALA A 8 -7.17 3.32 -6.27
N PHE A 9 -5.95 2.77 -6.36
CA PHE A 9 -5.69 1.47 -6.98
C PHE A 9 -6.45 0.35 -6.26
N GLY A 10 -6.43 0.32 -4.93
CA GLY A 10 -7.20 -0.64 -4.12
C GLY A 10 -8.69 -0.60 -4.45
N VAL A 11 -9.31 0.60 -4.45
CA VAL A 11 -10.72 0.79 -4.79
C VAL A 11 -11.03 0.31 -6.20
N LYS A 12 -10.20 0.68 -7.18
CA LYS A 12 -10.38 0.27 -8.59
C LYS A 12 -10.33 -1.26 -8.76
N ASN A 13 -9.58 -1.96 -7.92
CA ASN A 13 -9.42 -3.42 -7.97
C ASN A 13 -10.36 -4.16 -6.98
N GLY A 14 -11.29 -3.47 -6.32
CA GLY A 14 -12.20 -4.09 -5.36
C GLY A 14 -11.51 -4.64 -4.11
N ALA A 15 -10.39 -4.05 -3.71
CA ALA A 15 -9.63 -4.51 -2.55
C ALA A 15 -10.34 -4.16 -1.23
N SER A 16 -10.33 -5.10 -0.28
CA SER A 16 -10.79 -4.86 1.10
C SER A 16 -9.73 -4.17 1.94
N ASP A 17 -8.46 -4.47 1.69
CA ASP A 17 -7.32 -3.99 2.48
C ASP A 17 -6.16 -3.56 1.60
N LEU A 18 -5.45 -2.51 2.03
CA LEU A 18 -4.12 -2.13 1.55
C LEU A 18 -3.09 -2.45 2.65
N HIS A 19 -2.08 -3.23 2.30
CA HIS A 19 -1.00 -3.66 3.20
C HIS A 19 0.32 -3.03 2.78
N LEU A 20 0.97 -2.33 3.71
CA LEU A 20 2.32 -1.77 3.56
C LEU A 20 3.27 -2.48 4.52
N SER A 21 4.41 -2.95 4.03
CA SER A 21 5.42 -3.63 4.83
C SER A 21 6.81 -3.36 4.26
N ALA A 22 7.74 -2.94 5.12
CA ALA A 22 9.10 -2.63 4.71
C ALA A 22 9.82 -3.88 4.17
N GLY A 23 10.55 -3.73 3.08
CA GLY A 23 11.22 -4.83 2.36
C GLY A 23 10.29 -5.61 1.44
N LEU A 24 9.01 -5.25 1.33
CA LEU A 24 8.04 -5.89 0.44
C LEU A 24 7.39 -4.86 -0.49
N PRO A 25 6.92 -5.27 -1.68
CA PRO A 25 6.01 -4.45 -2.47
C PRO A 25 4.70 -4.22 -1.69
N PRO A 26 3.98 -3.11 -1.95
CA PRO A 26 2.62 -2.93 -1.47
C PRO A 26 1.74 -4.11 -1.89
N MET A 27 0.81 -4.50 -1.03
CA MET A 27 -0.09 -5.60 -1.28
C MET A 27 -1.53 -5.16 -1.08
N ILE A 28 -2.45 -5.76 -1.84
CA ILE A 28 -3.88 -5.58 -1.67
C ILE A 28 -4.55 -6.92 -1.38
N ARG A 29 -5.60 -6.91 -0.56
CA ARG A 29 -6.46 -8.08 -0.37
C ARG A 29 -7.68 -7.96 -1.28
N VAL A 30 -7.89 -8.93 -2.17
CA VAL A 30 -9.06 -9.01 -3.05
C VAL A 30 -9.68 -10.39 -2.89
N ASP A 31 -10.96 -10.46 -2.56
CA ASP A 31 -11.70 -11.71 -2.35
C ASP A 31 -11.04 -12.68 -1.35
N GLY A 32 -10.36 -12.12 -0.33
CA GLY A 32 -9.64 -12.88 0.69
C GLY A 32 -8.16 -13.12 0.40
N ASP A 33 -7.74 -13.04 -0.86
CA ASP A 33 -6.36 -13.29 -1.29
C ASP A 33 -5.50 -12.04 -1.25
N VAL A 34 -4.30 -12.17 -0.67
CA VAL A 34 -3.28 -11.09 -0.67
C VAL A 34 -2.45 -11.16 -1.94
N ARG A 35 -2.44 -10.07 -2.71
CA ARG A 35 -1.70 -9.96 -3.98
C ARG A 35 -0.71 -8.80 -3.93
N ARG A 36 0.51 -9.01 -4.43
CA ARG A 36 1.51 -7.96 -4.55
C ARG A 36 1.19 -7.06 -5.74
N ILE A 37 1.28 -5.75 -5.53
CA ILE A 37 1.27 -4.77 -6.61
C ILE A 37 2.63 -4.88 -7.33
N ASN A 38 2.62 -4.82 -8.67
CA ASN A 38 3.82 -4.96 -9.49
C ASN A 38 4.68 -3.69 -9.48
N VAL A 39 5.25 -3.38 -8.31
CA VAL A 39 6.20 -2.30 -8.07
C VAL A 39 7.35 -2.82 -7.22
N PRO A 40 8.50 -2.12 -7.20
CA PRO A 40 9.61 -2.51 -6.33
C PRO A 40 9.23 -2.56 -4.85
N PRO A 41 9.96 -3.33 -4.03
CA PRO A 41 9.80 -3.29 -2.57
C PRO A 41 9.99 -1.89 -2.00
N LEU A 42 9.17 -1.53 -1.01
CA LEU A 42 9.31 -0.29 -0.28
C LEU A 42 10.33 -0.46 0.85
N ASP A 43 11.25 0.48 1.01
CA ASP A 43 12.14 0.49 2.17
C ASP A 43 11.42 1.04 3.42
N HIS A 44 12.06 0.92 4.58
CA HIS A 44 11.47 1.38 5.84
C HIS A 44 11.14 2.87 5.82
N LYS A 45 12.02 3.70 5.26
CA LYS A 45 11.83 5.14 5.19
C LYS A 45 10.58 5.48 4.37
N THR A 46 10.42 4.87 3.21
CA THR A 46 9.28 5.10 2.32
C THR A 46 7.96 4.69 2.98
N VAL A 47 7.92 3.53 3.64
CA VAL A 47 6.72 3.10 4.38
C VAL A 47 6.38 4.06 5.51
N HIS A 48 7.38 4.52 6.26
CA HIS A 48 7.21 5.51 7.33
C HIS A 48 6.68 6.83 6.78
N ASP A 49 7.30 7.38 5.73
CA ASP A 49 6.88 8.62 5.09
C ASP A 49 5.42 8.55 4.62
N LEU A 50 5.01 7.45 3.97
CA LEU A 50 3.63 7.25 3.48
C LEU A 50 2.58 7.24 4.59
N VAL A 51 2.93 6.70 5.77
CA VAL A 51 2.02 6.63 6.92
C VAL A 51 1.94 7.99 7.61
N TYR A 52 3.08 8.67 7.79
CA TYR A 52 3.12 9.97 8.45
C TYR A 52 2.47 11.09 7.64
N ASP A 53 2.46 10.99 6.31
CA ASP A 53 1.79 11.97 5.43
C ASP A 53 0.27 12.06 5.65
N ILE A 54 -0.35 11.01 6.22
CA ILE A 54 -1.80 10.95 6.47
C ILE A 54 -2.17 10.97 7.95
N MET A 55 -1.18 10.80 8.83
CA MET A 55 -1.40 10.90 10.27
C MET A 55 -1.40 12.36 10.69
N ASN A 56 -2.24 12.68 11.66
CA ASN A 56 -2.15 13.92 12.41
C ASN A 56 -0.98 13.85 13.40
N ASP A 57 -0.46 15.04 13.76
CA ASP A 57 0.57 15.23 14.80
C ASP A 57 0.18 14.62 16.16
#